data_AF-A0A7C5FP94-F1
#
_entry.id   AF-A0A7C5FP94-F1
#
_cell.length_a   1.000
_cell.length_b   1.000
_cell.length_c   1.000
_cell.angle_alpha   90.00
_cell.angle_beta   90.00
_cell.angle_gamma   90.00
#
_symmetry.space_group_name_H-M   'P 1'
#
loop_
_entity.id
_entity.type
_entity.pdbx_description
1 polymer ?
#
loop_
_entity_poly.entity_id
_entity_poly.type
_entity_poly.pdbx_seq_one_letter_code
_entity_poly.pdbx_strand_id
1 'polypeptide(L)'
;PPAGVWVSVDIIHYVVVPLQLAIMLLLIRLSPISSYHAAEHQVVHAIEMGEPLTPETVAKLPRAHPRCGTNLMAAAVIFMAIVTSLGGDMGVLVALVVVVLGWRRIGYYLQQYVTTKPPGRKHIENAISAAEELLEKYRQGHWTSNGFLHVWNMGFIQVFMGIATIALIDYYILPMFGIVNWWL
;
A
#
# COMPACT_ATOMS: atom_id res chain seq x y z
N PRO A 1 -25.82 23.83 -8.68
CA PRO A 1 -26.59 23.07 -7.67
C PRO A 1 -27.19 23.99 -6.59
N PRO A 2 -28.42 23.74 -6.10
CA PRO A 2 -29.04 24.59 -5.08
C PRO A 2 -28.21 24.56 -3.79
N ALA A 3 -28.07 25.73 -3.17
CA ALA A 3 -27.28 25.97 -1.96
C ALA A 3 -27.86 25.16 -0.78
N GLY A 4 -27.26 23.99 -0.51
CA GLY A 4 -27.69 23.07 0.56
C GLY A 4 -27.17 21.64 0.40
N VAL A 5 -26.78 21.25 -0.82
CA VAL A 5 -26.24 19.91 -1.14
C VAL A 5 -24.74 19.77 -0.78
N TRP A 6 -24.02 20.87 -0.62
CA TRP A 6 -22.57 20.88 -0.35
C TRP A 6 -22.21 20.15 0.96
N VAL A 7 -23.04 20.27 1.99
CA VAL A 7 -22.74 19.73 3.33
C VAL A 7 -22.60 18.19 3.32
N SER A 8 -23.36 17.46 2.50
CA SER A 8 -23.26 15.99 2.45
C SER A 8 -22.05 15.49 1.66
N VAL A 9 -21.70 16.17 0.55
CA VAL A 9 -20.55 15.80 -0.29
C VAL A 9 -19.24 16.10 0.42
N ASP A 10 -19.16 17.23 1.11
CA ASP A 10 -17.97 17.66 1.86
C ASP A 10 -17.67 16.71 3.03
N ILE A 11 -18.68 16.26 3.77
CA ILE A 11 -18.48 15.30 4.87
C ILE A 11 -17.95 13.96 4.35
N ILE A 12 -18.47 13.47 3.22
CA ILE A 12 -18.01 12.20 2.65
C ILE A 12 -16.53 12.31 2.25
N HIS A 13 -16.15 13.37 1.53
CA HIS A 13 -14.79 13.52 1.00
C HIS A 13 -13.77 13.86 2.08
N TYR A 14 -14.10 14.75 3.02
CA TYR A 14 -13.15 15.23 4.03
C TYR A 14 -13.17 14.43 5.33
N VAL A 15 -14.20 13.60 5.57
CA VAL A 15 -14.30 12.79 6.79
C VAL A 15 -14.33 11.30 6.47
N VAL A 16 -15.28 10.84 5.65
CA VAL A 16 -15.49 9.39 5.46
C VAL A 16 -14.31 8.74 4.74
N VAL A 17 -13.81 9.32 3.64
CA VAL A 17 -12.70 8.75 2.87
C VAL A 17 -11.40 8.68 3.69
N PRO A 18 -10.94 9.76 4.36
CA PRO A 18 -9.78 9.70 5.25
C PRO A 18 -9.97 8.72 6.41
N LEU A 19 -11.18 8.65 6.98
CA LEU A 19 -11.50 7.73 8.07
C LEU A 19 -11.42 6.26 7.61
N GLN A 20 -11.97 5.93 6.45
CA GLN A 20 -11.88 4.59 5.87
C GLN A 20 -10.42 4.18 5.63
N LEU A 21 -9.62 5.08 5.04
CA LEU A 21 -8.19 4.87 4.86
C LEU A 21 -7.48 4.66 6.21
N ALA A 22 -7.78 5.48 7.21
CA ALA A 22 -7.20 5.36 8.55
C ALA A 22 -7.57 4.02 9.22
N ILE A 23 -8.82 3.59 9.11
CA ILE A 23 -9.28 2.29 9.62
C ILE A 23 -8.55 1.15 8.89
N MET A 24 -8.46 1.19 7.57
CA MET A 24 -7.73 0.17 6.80
C MET A 24 -6.26 0.08 7.23
N LEU A 25 -5.58 1.22 7.34
CA LEU A 25 -4.19 1.28 7.79
C LEU A 25 -4.02 0.77 9.23
N LEU A 26 -4.98 1.08 10.11
CA LEU A 26 -5.01 0.56 11.48
C LEU A 26 -5.21 -0.95 11.51
N LEU A 27 -6.12 -1.49 10.70
CA LEU A 27 -6.34 -2.94 10.62
C LEU A 27 -5.08 -3.67 10.11
N ILE A 28 -4.39 -3.13 9.10
CA ILE A 28 -3.10 -3.65 8.64
C ILE A 28 -2.08 -3.65 9.78
N ARG A 29 -1.97 -2.53 10.50
CA ARG A 29 -1.06 -2.34 11.64
C ARG A 29 -1.29 -3.39 12.73
N LEU A 30 -2.55 -3.63 13.08
CA LEU A 30 -2.92 -4.57 14.13
C LEU A 30 -2.75 -6.02 13.69
N SER A 31 -2.94 -6.30 12.39
CA SER A 31 -2.79 -7.66 11.84
C SER A 31 -1.35 -8.20 11.94
N PRO A 32 -1.15 -9.54 11.92
CA PRO A 32 0.19 -10.15 11.82
C PRO A 32 0.92 -9.82 10.51
N ILE A 33 0.22 -9.39 9.46
CA ILE A 33 0.80 -9.08 8.14
C ILE A 33 1.89 -8.02 8.28
N SER A 34 1.70 -7.02 9.14
CA SER A 34 2.71 -5.99 9.40
C SER A 34 3.99 -6.52 10.09
N SER A 35 3.93 -7.64 10.82
CA SER A 35 5.13 -8.33 11.31
C SER A 35 5.82 -9.13 10.20
N TYR A 36 5.05 -9.87 9.38
CA TYR A 36 5.61 -10.61 8.25
C TYR A 36 6.30 -9.68 7.24
N HIS A 37 5.66 -8.55 6.92
CA HIS A 37 6.21 -7.53 6.05
C HIS A 37 7.52 -6.94 6.59
N ALA A 38 7.60 -6.68 7.90
CA ALA A 38 8.83 -6.23 8.53
C ALA A 38 9.96 -7.26 8.41
N ALA A 39 9.65 -8.53 8.64
CA ALA A 39 10.62 -9.62 8.56
C ALA A 39 11.14 -9.80 7.12
N GLU A 40 10.27 -9.71 6.12
CA GLU A 40 10.65 -9.73 4.71
C GLU A 40 11.66 -8.63 4.39
N HIS A 41 11.37 -7.38 4.78
CA HIS A 41 12.29 -6.26 4.56
C HIS A 41 13.66 -6.47 5.23
N GLN A 42 13.66 -6.97 6.46
CA GLN A 42 14.90 -7.24 7.19
C GLN A 42 15.71 -8.35 6.52
N VAL A 43 15.06 -9.41 6.02
CA VAL A 43 15.75 -10.48 5.27
C VAL A 43 16.32 -9.95 3.97
N VAL A 44 15.57 -9.13 3.22
CA VAL A 44 16.06 -8.51 1.98
C VAL A 44 17.29 -7.63 2.27
N HIS A 45 17.27 -6.83 3.35
CA HIS A 45 18.45 -6.08 3.78
C HIS A 45 19.65 -6.99 4.05
N ALA A 46 19.46 -8.12 4.76
CA ALA A 46 20.54 -9.07 5.02
C ALA A 46 21.15 -9.60 3.71
N ILE A 47 20.30 -9.97 2.74
CA ILE A 47 20.74 -10.44 1.42
C ILE A 47 21.50 -9.34 0.67
N GLU A 48 20.97 -8.12 0.63
CA GLU A 48 21.60 -6.98 -0.07
C GLU A 48 22.97 -6.62 0.51
N MET A 49 23.16 -6.80 1.82
CA MET A 49 24.43 -6.53 2.51
C MET A 49 25.37 -7.74 2.56
N GLY A 50 24.94 -8.93 2.11
CA GLY A 50 25.71 -10.17 2.22
C GLY A 50 25.86 -10.68 3.66
N GLU A 51 24.94 -10.30 4.55
CA GLU A 51 24.92 -10.71 5.95
C GLU A 51 24.34 -12.12 6.12
N PRO A 52 24.72 -12.85 7.19
CA PRO A 52 24.16 -14.17 7.48
C PRO A 52 22.64 -14.14 7.68
N LEU A 53 21.93 -15.07 7.05
CA LEU A 53 20.48 -15.28 7.22
C LEU A 53 20.17 -16.02 8.54
N THR A 54 20.57 -15.44 9.66
CA THR A 54 20.23 -15.93 10.99
C THR A 54 19.18 -15.03 11.64
N PRO A 55 18.28 -15.57 12.50
CA PRO A 55 17.31 -14.76 13.19
C PRO A 55 17.91 -13.59 13.98
N GLU A 56 19.10 -13.79 14.56
CA GLU A 56 19.81 -12.81 15.37
C GLU A 56 20.36 -11.63 14.56
N THR A 57 20.83 -11.90 13.34
CA THR A 57 21.32 -10.86 12.41
C THR A 57 20.15 -10.11 11.80
N VAL A 58 19.18 -10.84 11.24
CA VAL A 58 18.00 -10.25 10.57
C VAL A 58 17.19 -9.37 11.52
N ALA A 59 17.00 -9.77 12.78
CA ALA A 59 16.25 -9.00 13.76
C ALA A 59 16.79 -7.58 14.00
N LYS A 60 18.09 -7.35 13.77
CA LYS A 60 18.75 -6.05 14.01
C LYS A 60 18.61 -5.08 12.83
N LEU A 61 18.17 -5.56 11.67
CA LEU A 61 18.14 -4.76 10.45
C LEU A 61 16.92 -3.83 10.39
N PRO A 62 16.96 -2.76 9.57
CA PRO A 62 15.85 -1.82 9.47
C PRO A 62 14.58 -2.49 8.94
N ARG A 63 13.41 -2.09 9.47
CA ARG A 63 12.11 -2.56 8.97
C ARG A 63 11.62 -1.82 7.73
N ALA A 64 12.09 -0.60 7.51
CA ALA A 64 11.75 0.17 6.33
C ALA A 64 12.76 -0.14 5.21
N HIS A 65 12.25 -0.31 4.00
CA HIS A 65 13.05 -0.64 2.82
C HIS A 65 12.82 0.39 1.70
N PRO A 66 13.88 0.95 1.08
CA PRO A 66 13.74 2.00 0.07
C PRO A 66 13.07 1.51 -1.22
N ARG A 67 13.13 0.19 -1.49
CA ARG A 67 12.55 -0.44 -2.69
C ARG A 67 11.16 -1.05 -2.45
N CYS A 68 10.54 -0.80 -1.29
CA CYS A 68 9.22 -1.33 -0.98
C CYS A 68 8.12 -0.61 -1.81
N GLY A 69 7.17 -1.38 -2.34
CA GLY A 69 6.00 -0.88 -3.08
C GLY A 69 5.09 0.04 -2.27
N THR A 70 5.15 0.01 -0.93
CA THR A 70 4.45 0.99 -0.07
C THR A 70 4.90 2.43 -0.36
N ASN A 71 6.11 2.66 -0.87
CA ASN A 71 6.54 3.99 -1.29
C ASN A 71 5.73 4.50 -2.48
N LEU A 72 5.38 3.62 -3.43
CA LEU A 72 4.52 3.96 -4.57
C LEU A 72 3.07 4.19 -4.11
N MET A 73 2.57 3.35 -3.21
CA MET A 73 1.24 3.57 -2.60
C MET A 73 1.16 4.93 -1.90
N ALA A 74 2.17 5.29 -1.11
CA ALA A 74 2.23 6.58 -0.42
C ALA A 74 2.18 7.74 -1.44
N ALA A 75 2.98 7.64 -2.51
CA ALA A 75 2.96 8.63 -3.59
C ALA A 75 1.57 8.78 -4.22
N ALA A 76 0.91 7.67 -4.56
CA ALA A 76 -0.41 7.69 -5.19
C ALA A 76 -1.49 8.29 -4.27
N VAL A 77 -1.51 7.91 -2.99
CA VAL A 77 -2.48 8.44 -2.02
C VAL A 77 -2.31 9.94 -1.81
N ILE A 78 -1.07 10.41 -1.66
CA ILE A 78 -0.78 11.85 -1.50
C ILE A 78 -1.16 12.62 -2.76
N PHE A 79 -0.82 12.08 -3.93
CA PHE A 79 -1.18 12.68 -5.20
C PHE A 79 -2.69 12.88 -5.30
N MET A 80 -3.45 11.81 -5.10
CA MET A 80 -4.91 11.84 -5.16
C MET A 80 -5.51 12.77 -4.11
N ALA A 81 -5.00 12.75 -2.87
CA ALA A 81 -5.48 13.64 -1.82
C ALA A 81 -5.31 15.13 -2.19
N ILE A 82 -4.16 15.52 -2.74
CA ILE A 82 -3.90 16.90 -3.13
C ILE A 82 -4.74 17.30 -4.35
N VAL A 83 -4.79 16.47 -5.38
CA VAL A 83 -5.54 16.76 -6.61
C VAL A 83 -7.03 16.89 -6.33
N THR A 84 -7.61 15.99 -5.53
CA THR A 84 -9.03 16.06 -5.15
C THR A 84 -9.33 17.27 -4.25
N SER A 85 -8.39 17.69 -3.40
CA SER A 85 -8.61 18.81 -2.48
C SER A 85 -8.44 20.18 -3.14
N LEU A 86 -7.45 20.35 -4.01
CA LEU A 86 -7.12 21.66 -4.63
C LEU A 86 -7.76 21.83 -6.01
N GLY A 87 -7.93 20.74 -6.77
CA GLY A 87 -8.43 20.78 -8.13
C GLY A 87 -7.55 21.53 -9.14
N GLY A 88 -7.89 21.40 -10.41
CA GLY A 88 -7.27 22.14 -11.52
C GLY A 88 -5.77 21.89 -11.72
N ASP A 89 -5.18 22.63 -12.67
CA ASP A 89 -3.77 22.48 -13.05
C ASP A 89 -2.80 22.77 -11.88
N MET A 90 -3.18 23.73 -11.02
CA MET A 90 -2.41 24.08 -9.83
C MET A 90 -2.37 22.93 -8.82
N GLY A 91 -3.48 22.24 -8.58
CA GLY A 91 -3.52 21.07 -7.69
C GLY A 91 -2.61 19.95 -8.20
N VAL A 92 -2.62 19.70 -9.51
CA VAL A 92 -1.73 18.71 -10.15
C VAL A 92 -0.27 19.11 -9.99
N LEU A 93 0.09 20.38 -10.26
CA LEU A 93 1.46 20.86 -10.12
C LEU A 93 1.98 20.70 -8.67
N VAL A 94 1.17 21.11 -7.69
CA VAL A 94 1.50 20.97 -6.27
C VAL A 94 1.66 19.50 -5.90
N ALA A 95 0.75 18.63 -6.34
CA ALA A 95 0.81 17.19 -6.08
C ALA A 95 2.11 16.58 -6.63
N LEU A 96 2.50 16.92 -7.86
CA LEU A 96 3.75 16.46 -8.46
C LEU A 96 4.97 16.91 -7.67
N VAL A 97 5.05 18.18 -7.28
CA VAL A 97 6.16 18.72 -6.48
C VAL A 97 6.26 17.99 -5.14
N VAL A 98 5.14 17.85 -4.42
CA VAL A 98 5.10 17.17 -3.12
C VAL A 98 5.50 15.70 -3.26
N VAL A 99 4.97 15.00 -4.25
CA VAL A 99 5.28 13.58 -4.48
C VAL A 99 6.75 13.41 -4.83
N VAL A 100 7.28 14.13 -5.82
CA VAL A 100 8.67 13.98 -6.27
C VAL A 100 9.65 14.23 -5.13
N LEU A 101 9.42 15.26 -4.31
CA LEU A 101 10.30 15.63 -3.20
C LEU A 101 10.07 14.79 -1.94
N GLY A 102 8.84 14.34 -1.69
CA GLY A 102 8.41 13.81 -0.40
C GLY A 102 8.15 12.31 -0.34
N TRP A 103 7.88 11.65 -1.47
CA TRP A 103 7.35 10.28 -1.49
C TRP A 103 8.21 9.26 -0.75
N ARG A 104 9.55 9.32 -0.91
CA ARG A 104 10.47 8.40 -0.21
C ARG A 104 10.44 8.60 1.30
N ARG A 105 10.41 9.85 1.75
CA ARG A 105 10.38 10.17 3.19
C ARG A 105 9.05 9.75 3.80
N ILE A 106 7.94 10.06 3.14
CA ILE A 106 6.61 9.71 3.64
C ILE A 106 6.41 8.20 3.61
N GLY A 107 6.84 7.53 2.55
CA GLY A 107 6.84 6.07 2.45
C GLY A 107 7.69 5.41 3.55
N TYR A 108 8.86 5.95 3.89
CA TYR A 108 9.65 5.48 5.03
C TYR A 108 8.87 5.55 6.35
N TYR A 109 8.22 6.69 6.65
CA TYR A 109 7.40 6.84 7.86
C TYR A 109 6.21 5.88 7.85
N LEU A 110 5.52 5.75 6.72
CA LEU A 110 4.39 4.85 6.58
C LEU A 110 4.81 3.41 6.83
N GLN A 111 5.95 2.98 6.28
CA GLN A 111 6.52 1.67 6.57
C GLN A 111 6.84 1.51 8.05
N GLN A 112 7.62 2.43 8.63
CA GLN A 112 8.15 2.29 9.98
C GLN A 112 7.06 2.28 11.06
N TYR A 113 5.98 3.05 10.87
CA TYR A 113 4.97 3.28 11.91
C TYR A 113 3.62 2.65 11.61
N VAL A 114 3.29 2.37 10.33
CA VAL A 114 1.96 1.90 9.93
C VAL A 114 2.03 0.49 9.34
N THR A 115 2.74 0.29 8.23
CA THR A 115 2.67 -0.98 7.50
C THR A 115 3.65 -2.05 7.96
N THR A 116 4.54 -1.73 8.92
CA THR A 116 5.46 -2.71 9.55
C THR A 116 5.47 -2.56 11.08
N LYS A 117 5.55 -3.66 11.85
CA LYS A 117 5.87 -3.69 13.30
C LYS A 117 7.09 -4.57 13.56
N PRO A 118 7.79 -4.40 14.70
CA PRO A 118 8.80 -5.37 15.14
C PRO A 118 8.29 -6.81 15.00
N PRO A 119 8.97 -7.64 14.19
CA PRO A 119 8.60 -9.04 14.03
C PRO A 119 9.07 -9.86 15.23
N GLY A 120 8.26 -10.85 15.60
CA GLY A 120 8.71 -11.90 16.51
C GLY A 120 9.58 -12.94 15.79
N ARG A 121 10.33 -13.75 16.54
CA ARG A 121 11.26 -14.77 16.03
C ARG A 121 10.66 -15.66 14.93
N LYS A 122 9.44 -16.18 15.14
CA LYS A 122 8.73 -17.01 14.15
C LYS A 122 8.52 -16.31 12.79
N HIS A 123 8.23 -15.01 12.79
CA HIS A 123 8.05 -14.26 11.54
C HIS A 123 9.37 -14.15 10.78
N ILE A 124 10.47 -13.95 11.50
CA ILE A 124 11.82 -13.88 10.94
C ILE A 124 12.23 -15.24 10.38
N GLU A 125 12.05 -16.32 11.13
CA GLU A 125 12.36 -17.69 10.68
C GLU A 125 11.58 -18.06 9.42
N ASN A 126 10.28 -17.73 9.38
CA ASN A 126 9.46 -17.95 8.18
C ASN A 126 9.97 -17.13 6.98
N ALA A 127 10.36 -15.87 7.19
CA ALA A 127 10.87 -15.01 6.13
C ALA A 127 12.23 -15.50 5.61
N ILE A 128 13.12 -15.97 6.49
CA ILE A 128 14.40 -16.60 6.11
C ILE A 128 14.15 -17.84 5.27
N SER A 129 13.27 -18.74 5.73
CA SER A 129 12.95 -19.97 5.00
C SER A 129 12.38 -19.68 3.60
N ALA A 130 11.48 -18.71 3.47
CA ALA A 130 10.94 -18.29 2.18
C ALA A 130 12.03 -17.70 1.27
N ALA A 131 12.96 -16.91 1.83
CA ALA A 131 14.06 -16.33 1.07
C ALA A 131 15.06 -17.39 0.61
N GLU A 132 15.39 -18.36 1.45
CA GLU A 132 16.25 -19.49 1.07
C GLU A 132 15.63 -20.32 -0.05
N GLU A 133 14.33 -20.60 0.01
CA GLU A 133 13.60 -21.29 -1.06
C GLU A 133 13.67 -20.51 -2.39
N LEU A 134 13.48 -19.18 -2.34
CA LEU A 134 13.57 -18.32 -3.51
C LEU A 134 14.99 -18.26 -4.09
N LEU A 135 16.00 -18.12 -3.23
CA LEU A 135 17.41 -18.12 -3.63
C LEU A 135 17.82 -19.46 -4.24
N GLU A 136 17.31 -20.57 -3.71
CA GLU A 136 17.57 -21.90 -4.26
C GLU A 136 16.95 -22.07 -5.65
N LYS A 137 15.68 -21.67 -5.83
CA LYS A 137 15.04 -21.65 -7.15
C LYS A 137 15.80 -20.78 -8.16
N TYR A 138 16.33 -19.64 -7.71
CA TYR A 138 17.15 -18.76 -8.53
C TYR A 138 18.48 -19.42 -8.92
N ARG A 139 19.18 -20.04 -7.98
CA ARG A 139 20.46 -20.76 -8.23
C ARG A 139 20.30 -21.93 -9.21
N GLN A 140 19.19 -22.65 -9.12
CA GLN A 140 18.92 -23.78 -10.01
C GLN A 140 18.56 -23.35 -11.44
N GLY A 141 18.37 -22.05 -11.71
CA GLY A 141 17.98 -21.55 -13.04
C GLY A 141 16.54 -21.91 -13.42
N HIS A 142 15.72 -22.38 -12.47
CA HIS A 142 14.33 -22.79 -12.69
C HIS A 142 13.37 -21.59 -12.73
N TRP A 143 13.90 -20.37 -12.93
CA TRP A 143 13.11 -19.15 -12.91
C TRP A 143 12.52 -18.87 -14.29
N THR A 144 11.24 -19.20 -14.46
CA THR A 144 10.45 -18.74 -15.61
C THR A 144 9.36 -17.79 -15.10
N SER A 145 9.44 -16.51 -15.44
CA SER A 145 8.38 -15.55 -15.10
C SER A 145 7.30 -15.57 -16.18
N ASN A 146 6.12 -16.11 -15.86
CA ASN A 146 4.93 -15.86 -16.66
C ASN A 146 4.47 -14.42 -16.35
N GLY A 147 4.49 -13.53 -17.34
CA GLY A 147 4.13 -12.12 -17.17
C GLY A 147 2.70 -11.93 -16.63
N PHE A 148 1.76 -12.80 -17.01
CA PHE A 148 0.40 -12.77 -16.46
C PHE A 148 0.39 -13.12 -14.97
N LEU A 149 1.09 -14.18 -14.58
CA LEU A 149 1.18 -14.61 -13.19
C LEU A 149 1.87 -13.55 -12.32
N HIS A 150 2.86 -12.85 -12.88
CA HIS A 150 3.50 -11.72 -12.21
C HIS A 150 2.47 -10.62 -11.89
N VAL A 151 1.70 -10.17 -12.89
CA VAL A 151 0.65 -9.14 -12.70
C VAL A 151 -0.43 -9.61 -11.71
N TRP A 152 -0.83 -10.88 -11.79
CA TRP A 152 -1.79 -11.47 -10.86
C TRP A 152 -1.29 -11.45 -9.41
N ASN A 153 -0.02 -11.79 -9.20
CA ASN A 153 0.61 -11.83 -7.88
C ASN A 153 0.95 -10.45 -7.31
N MET A 154 0.97 -9.40 -8.14
CA MET A 154 1.12 -8.01 -7.67
C MET A 154 -0.13 -7.46 -6.98
N GLY A 155 -1.28 -8.13 -7.10
CA GLY A 155 -2.53 -7.68 -6.48
C GLY A 155 -3.30 -6.60 -7.28
N PHE A 156 -2.77 -6.14 -8.42
CA PHE A 156 -3.39 -5.05 -9.18
C PHE A 156 -4.77 -5.42 -9.72
N ILE A 157 -4.91 -6.64 -10.26
CA ILE A 157 -6.19 -7.10 -10.82
C ILE A 157 -7.27 -7.12 -9.74
N GLN A 158 -6.91 -7.56 -8.53
CA GLN A 158 -7.79 -7.63 -7.36
C GLN A 158 -8.25 -6.22 -6.94
N VAL A 159 -7.34 -5.24 -6.92
CA VAL A 159 -7.67 -3.85 -6.63
C VAL A 159 -8.59 -3.26 -7.71
N PHE A 160 -8.27 -3.44 -9.00
CA PHE A 160 -9.10 -2.94 -10.09
C PHE A 160 -10.49 -3.58 -10.10
N MET A 161 -10.59 -4.89 -9.87
CA MET A 161 -11.88 -5.57 -9.73
C MET A 161 -12.69 -5.02 -8.56
N GLY A 162 -12.05 -4.74 -7.42
CA GLY A 162 -12.70 -4.10 -6.27
C GLY A 162 -13.25 -2.72 -6.60
N ILE A 163 -12.44 -1.85 -7.22
CA ILE A 163 -12.86 -0.51 -7.67
C ILE A 163 -14.00 -0.60 -8.68
N ALA A 164 -13.88 -1.47 -9.69
CA ALA A 164 -14.92 -1.67 -10.70
C ALA A 164 -16.22 -2.18 -10.08
N THR A 165 -16.14 -3.10 -9.11
CA THR A 165 -17.32 -3.61 -8.39
C THR A 165 -18.03 -2.49 -7.62
N ILE A 166 -17.28 -1.65 -6.90
CA ILE A 166 -17.86 -0.49 -6.20
C ILE A 166 -18.51 0.47 -7.20
N ALA A 167 -17.82 0.79 -8.30
CA ALA A 167 -18.36 1.67 -9.33
C ALA A 167 -19.65 1.13 -9.96
N LEU A 168 -19.75 -0.18 -10.18
CA LEU A 168 -20.97 -0.83 -10.70
C LEU A 168 -22.11 -0.79 -9.68
N ILE A 169 -21.83 -1.00 -8.39
CA ILE A 169 -22.82 -0.88 -7.32
C ILE A 169 -23.36 0.56 -7.26
N ASP A 170 -22.45 1.53 -7.26
CA ASP A 170 -22.77 2.95 -7.21
C ASP A 170 -23.59 3.40 -8.43
N TYR A 171 -23.26 2.90 -9.63
CA TYR A 171 -23.93 3.30 -10.87
C TYR A 171 -25.27 2.58 -11.10
N TYR A 172 -25.38 1.27 -10.83
CA TYR A 172 -26.55 0.48 -11.20
C TYR A 172 -27.45 0.10 -10.03
N ILE A 173 -26.89 -0.14 -8.84
CA ILE A 173 -27.64 -0.73 -7.72
C ILE A 173 -28.19 0.37 -6.80
N LEU A 174 -27.34 1.28 -6.33
CA LEU A 174 -27.76 2.35 -5.40
C LEU A 174 -28.94 3.19 -5.93
N PRO A 175 -29.00 3.56 -7.22
CA PRO A 175 -30.14 4.32 -7.76
C PRO A 175 -31.46 3.57 -7.71
N MET A 176 -31.45 2.23 -7.78
CA MET A 176 -32.67 1.42 -7.64
C MET A 176 -33.32 1.56 -6.26
N PHE A 177 -32.54 1.95 -5.25
CA PHE A 177 -32.99 2.22 -3.88
C PHE A 177 -33.18 3.72 -3.60
N GLY A 178 -33.13 4.58 -4.63
CA GLY A 178 -33.25 6.02 -4.48
C GLY A 178 -32.01 6.69 -3.86
N ILE A 179 -30.88 5.97 -3.76
CA ILE A 179 -29.60 6.52 -3.30
C ILE A 179 -28.88 7.09 -4.53
N VAL A 180 -28.75 8.41 -4.57
CA VAL A 180 -28.15 9.12 -5.71
C VAL A 180 -26.62 9.03 -5.64
N ASN A 181 -25.98 8.94 -6.81
CA ASN A 181 -24.53 8.94 -6.93
C ASN A 181 -23.93 10.25 -6.42
N TRP A 182 -23.02 10.19 -5.43
CA TRP A 182 -22.37 11.37 -4.82
C TRP A 182 -20.96 11.65 -5.39
N TRP A 183 -20.50 10.83 -6.33
CA TRP A 183 -19.19 10.94 -6.97
C TRP A 183 -19.17 11.79 -8.25
N LEU A 184 -20.34 12.20 -8.77
CA LEU A 184 -20.53 13.01 -9.98
C LEU A 184 -21.29 14.31 -9.68
#